data_AF-A0A2D9Y182-F1
#
_entry.id   AF-A0A2D9Y182-F1
#
_cell.length_a   1.000
_cell.length_b   1.000
_cell.length_c   1.000
_cell.angle_alpha   90.00
_cell.angle_beta   90.00
_cell.angle_gamma   90.00
#
_symmetry.space_group_name_H-M   'P 1'
#
loop_
_entity.id
_entity.type
_entity.pdbx_description
1 polymer ?
#
loop_
_entity_poly.entity_id
_entity_poly.type
_entity_poly.pdbx_seq_one_letter_code
_entity_poly.pdbx_strand_id
1 'polypeptide(L)'
;MKSKIGDLIIQVISVMIGVFLGFAITNWSENQKETSKYNALLLNITSEIKANQAKIDQVIGYHKMLKDSTKYYLNTKEFTNFKPSFFKGVNTLSFNNSAYQTGIQTGLLNTMELEKVQAINDVYTKQRSYEEFANVLLSGLITMDFDESEKSAQKIATFLSISMTDIVIKEEQLLQNIDHTLSIIE
;
A
#
# COMPACT_ATOMS: atom_id res chain seq x y z
N MET A 1 -27.72 -68.67 -4.61
CA MET A 1 -26.58 -67.91 -4.06
C MET A 1 -26.11 -66.75 -4.93
N LYS A 2 -26.20 -66.80 -6.27
CA LYS A 2 -25.75 -65.70 -7.16
C LYS A 2 -26.53 -64.38 -7.03
N SER A 3 -27.81 -64.39 -6.63
CA SER A 3 -28.60 -63.15 -6.48
C SER A 3 -28.19 -62.30 -5.26
N LYS A 4 -27.92 -62.94 -4.11
CA LYS A 4 -27.57 -62.23 -2.87
C LYS A 4 -26.27 -61.43 -2.95
N ILE A 5 -25.32 -61.87 -3.77
CA ILE A 5 -24.04 -61.17 -3.99
C ILE A 5 -24.25 -59.92 -4.86
N GLY A 6 -25.12 -60.00 -5.87
CA GLY A 6 -25.47 -58.83 -6.70
C GLY A 6 -26.16 -57.74 -5.89
N ASP A 7 -27.10 -58.12 -5.02
CA ASP A 7 -27.80 -57.18 -4.13
C ASP A 7 -26.84 -56.48 -3.17
N LEU A 8 -25.88 -57.21 -2.58
CA LEU A 8 -24.82 -56.65 -1.73
C LEU A 8 -23.93 -55.65 -2.48
N ILE A 9 -23.55 -55.95 -3.73
CA ILE A 9 -22.74 -55.06 -4.56
C ILE A 9 -23.50 -53.76 -4.86
N ILE A 10 -24.78 -53.85 -5.22
CA ILE A 10 -25.62 -52.66 -5.47
C ILE A 10 -25.73 -51.80 -4.20
N GLN A 11 -25.91 -52.43 -3.04
CA GLN A 11 -25.96 -51.72 -1.76
C GLN A 11 -24.66 -50.97 -1.46
N VAL A 12 -23.51 -51.63 -1.62
CA VAL A 12 -22.20 -51.01 -1.39
C VAL A 12 -21.98 -49.85 -2.36
N ILE A 13 -22.27 -50.03 -3.65
CA ILE A 13 -22.13 -48.98 -4.67
C ILE A 13 -23.05 -47.78 -4.35
N SER A 14 -24.31 -48.01 -3.97
CA SER A 14 -25.23 -46.94 -3.60
C SER A 14 -24.74 -46.13 -2.39
N VAL A 15 -24.22 -46.81 -1.36
CA VAL A 15 -23.65 -46.14 -0.19
C VAL A 15 -22.40 -45.34 -0.59
N MET A 16 -21.53 -45.91 -1.42
CA MET A 16 -20.33 -45.21 -1.93
C MET A 16 -20.69 -43.97 -2.74
N ILE A 17 -21.69 -44.06 -3.62
CA ILE A 17 -22.17 -42.92 -4.42
C ILE A 17 -22.73 -41.84 -3.49
N GLY A 18 -23.56 -42.21 -2.50
CA GLY A 18 -24.11 -41.25 -1.55
C GLY A 18 -23.04 -40.49 -0.77
N VAL A 19 -22.04 -41.22 -0.25
CA VAL A 19 -20.90 -40.62 0.47
C VAL A 19 -20.07 -39.74 -0.47
N PHE A 20 -19.76 -40.23 -1.67
CA PHE A 20 -18.99 -39.47 -2.67
C PHE A 20 -19.68 -38.17 -3.06
N LEU A 21 -21.00 -38.20 -3.32
CA LEU A 21 -21.78 -37.01 -3.63
C LEU A 21 -21.81 -36.02 -2.46
N GLY A 22 -21.91 -36.51 -1.22
CA GLY A 22 -21.82 -35.67 -0.02
C GLY A 22 -20.49 -34.92 0.07
N PHE A 23 -19.37 -35.60 -0.19
CA PHE A 23 -18.05 -34.97 -0.24
C PHE A 23 -17.92 -34.00 -1.43
N ALA A 24 -18.41 -34.37 -2.62
CA ALA A 24 -18.35 -33.52 -3.80
C ALA A 24 -19.10 -32.19 -3.61
N ILE A 25 -20.30 -32.24 -3.03
CA ILE A 25 -21.09 -31.04 -2.73
C ILE A 25 -20.40 -30.16 -1.69
N THR A 26 -19.87 -30.77 -0.62
CA THR A 26 -19.17 -30.06 0.45
C THR A 26 -17.93 -29.35 -0.09
N ASN A 27 -17.07 -30.07 -0.81
CA ASN A 27 -15.85 -29.51 -1.42
C ASN A 27 -16.17 -28.40 -2.42
N TRP A 28 -17.23 -28.55 -3.22
CA TRP A 28 -17.65 -27.51 -4.16
C TRP A 28 -18.10 -26.23 -3.44
N SER A 29 -18.91 -26.37 -2.39
CA SER A 29 -19.35 -25.24 -1.56
C SER A 29 -18.17 -24.55 -0.86
N GLU A 30 -17.23 -25.31 -0.32
CA GLU A 30 -16.03 -24.78 0.34
C GLU A 30 -15.14 -24.02 -0.66
N ASN A 31 -14.86 -24.61 -1.82
CA ASN A 31 -14.08 -23.99 -2.87
C ASN A 31 -14.71 -22.68 -3.37
N GLN A 32 -16.05 -22.61 -3.45
CA GLN A 32 -16.72 -21.36 -3.81
C GLN A 32 -16.60 -20.28 -2.74
N LYS A 33 -16.68 -20.65 -1.45
CA LYS A 33 -16.48 -19.71 -0.35
C LYS A 33 -15.04 -19.18 -0.32
N GLU A 34 -14.06 -20.04 -0.54
CA GLU A 34 -12.65 -19.64 -0.63
C GLU A 34 -12.40 -18.69 -1.80
N THR A 35 -12.90 -19.04 -2.99
CA THR A 35 -12.80 -18.19 -4.19
C THR A 35 -13.45 -16.82 -3.96
N SER A 36 -14.62 -16.78 -3.33
CA SER A 36 -15.29 -15.52 -3.01
C SER A 36 -14.49 -14.66 -2.02
N LYS A 37 -13.88 -15.26 -1.00
CA LYS A 37 -13.03 -14.54 -0.04
C LYS A 37 -11.77 -14.00 -0.69
N TYR A 38 -11.12 -14.81 -1.53
CA TYR A 38 -9.97 -14.42 -2.33
C TYR A 38 -10.28 -13.19 -3.20
N ASN A 39 -11.36 -13.26 -3.99
CA ASN A 39 -11.75 -12.17 -4.88
C ASN A 39 -12.12 -10.90 -4.11
N ALA A 40 -12.83 -11.04 -2.99
CA ALA A 40 -13.15 -9.90 -2.13
C ALA A 40 -11.91 -9.24 -1.54
N LEU A 41 -10.92 -10.04 -1.10
CA LEU A 41 -9.66 -9.50 -0.60
C LEU A 41 -8.88 -8.78 -1.71
N LEU A 42 -8.74 -9.40 -2.88
CA LEU A 42 -8.03 -8.82 -4.02
C LEU A 42 -8.64 -7.48 -4.46
N LEU A 43 -9.98 -7.42 -4.53
CA LEU A 43 -10.71 -6.19 -4.84
C LEU A 43 -10.44 -5.09 -3.80
N ASN A 44 -10.48 -5.44 -2.51
CA ASN A 44 -10.23 -4.49 -1.43
C ASN A 44 -8.78 -3.99 -1.43
N ILE A 45 -7.80 -4.87 -1.66
CA ILE A 45 -6.38 -4.47 -1.78
C ILE A 45 -6.18 -3.54 -2.97
N THR A 46 -6.77 -3.87 -4.12
CA THR A 46 -6.68 -3.04 -5.33
C THR A 46 -7.28 -1.66 -5.10
N SER A 47 -8.46 -1.59 -4.48
CA SER A 47 -9.10 -0.33 -4.12
C SER A 47 -8.28 0.48 -3.11
N GLU A 48 -7.67 -0.19 -2.13
CA GLU A 48 -6.80 0.44 -1.12
C GLU A 48 -5.55 1.04 -1.76
N ILE A 49 -4.87 0.29 -2.65
CA ILE A 49 -3.71 0.76 -3.41
C ILE A 49 -4.06 1.97 -4.27
N LYS A 50 -5.18 1.93 -5.02
CA LYS A 50 -5.64 3.06 -5.84
C LYS A 50 -6.00 4.29 -5.01
N ALA A 51 -6.66 4.10 -3.86
CA ALA A 51 -6.96 5.20 -2.97
C ALA A 51 -5.68 5.85 -2.43
N ASN A 52 -4.65 5.05 -2.11
CA ASN A 52 -3.35 5.54 -1.68
C ASN A 52 -2.60 6.24 -2.82
N GLN A 53 -2.67 5.75 -4.06
CA GLN A 53 -2.12 6.40 -5.25
C GLN A 53 -2.71 7.82 -5.41
N ALA A 54 -4.03 7.93 -5.32
CA ALA A 54 -4.71 9.23 -5.44
C ALA A 54 -4.28 10.24 -4.36
N LYS A 55 -3.94 9.78 -3.14
CA LYS A 55 -3.36 10.64 -2.10
C LYS A 55 -1.99 11.20 -2.52
N ILE A 56 -1.15 10.39 -3.15
CA ILE A 56 0.17 10.80 -3.64
C ILE A 56 0.01 11.83 -4.76
N ASP A 57 -0.85 11.55 -5.73
CA ASP A 57 -1.09 12.45 -6.88
C ASP A 57 -1.56 13.84 -6.46
N GLN A 58 -2.32 13.93 -5.36
CA GLN A 58 -2.80 15.20 -4.81
C GLN A 58 -1.70 16.08 -4.20
N VAL A 59 -0.61 15.49 -3.69
CA VAL A 59 0.40 16.23 -2.92
C VAL A 59 1.76 16.34 -3.61
N ILE A 60 2.09 15.43 -4.53
CA ILE A 60 3.41 15.38 -5.17
C ILE A 60 3.76 16.69 -5.89
N GLY A 61 2.76 17.36 -6.48
CA GLY A 61 2.94 18.66 -7.11
C GLY A 61 3.36 19.75 -6.11
N TYR A 62 2.80 19.72 -4.90
CA TYR A 62 3.19 20.62 -3.81
C TYR A 62 4.61 20.32 -3.32
N HIS A 63 4.98 19.05 -3.14
CA HIS A 63 6.34 18.68 -2.71
C HIS A 63 7.40 19.06 -3.76
N LYS A 64 7.10 18.89 -5.05
CA LYS A 64 7.94 19.36 -6.16
C LYS A 64 8.12 20.88 -6.11
N MET A 65 7.03 21.64 -5.98
CA MET A 65 7.07 23.09 -5.84
C MET A 65 7.91 23.53 -4.64
N LEU A 66 7.71 22.89 -3.48
CA LEU A 66 8.42 23.24 -2.24
C LEU A 66 9.92 22.96 -2.36
N LYS A 67 10.29 21.80 -2.94
CA LYS A 67 11.68 21.45 -3.27
C LYS A 67 12.33 22.50 -4.19
N ASP A 68 11.66 22.86 -5.29
CA ASP A 68 12.22 23.78 -6.27
C ASP A 68 12.32 25.21 -5.73
N SER A 69 11.31 25.65 -4.98
CA SER A 69 11.28 26.98 -4.36
C SER A 69 12.36 27.12 -3.29
N THR A 70 12.50 26.14 -2.40
CA THR A 70 13.52 26.18 -1.34
C THR A 70 14.94 26.16 -1.92
N LYS A 71 15.17 25.37 -2.98
CA LYS A 71 16.43 25.38 -3.73
C LYS A 71 16.70 26.72 -4.41
N TYR A 72 15.69 27.38 -4.97
CA TYR A 72 15.82 28.70 -5.57
C TYR A 72 16.27 29.75 -4.53
N TYR A 73 15.60 29.80 -3.38
CA TYR A 73 15.94 30.74 -2.31
C TYR A 73 17.34 30.50 -1.75
N LEU A 74 17.77 29.24 -1.60
CA LEU A 74 19.13 28.93 -1.14
C LEU A 74 20.23 29.45 -2.09
N ASN A 75 19.93 29.58 -3.38
CA ASN A 75 20.88 30.05 -4.39
C ASN A 75 20.83 31.56 -4.62
N THR A 76 19.78 32.24 -4.15
CA THR A 76 19.65 33.70 -4.25
C THR A 76 20.14 34.35 -2.96
N LYS A 77 21.08 35.31 -3.08
CA LYS A 77 21.73 35.97 -1.92
C LYS A 77 20.80 36.90 -1.13
N GLU A 78 19.54 37.01 -1.51
CA GLU A 78 18.54 37.84 -0.85
C GLU A 78 17.59 36.94 -0.04
N PHE A 79 18.09 36.48 1.11
CA PHE A 79 17.30 35.71 2.08
C PHE A 79 16.55 36.61 3.09
N THR A 80 16.40 37.89 2.78
CA THR A 80 15.74 38.86 3.63
C THR A 80 14.22 38.71 3.53
N ASN A 81 13.55 38.54 4.67
CA ASN A 81 12.10 38.36 4.80
C ASN A 81 11.52 37.06 4.20
N PHE A 82 12.13 35.91 4.47
CA PHE A 82 11.57 34.60 4.15
C PHE A 82 10.28 34.32 4.96
N LYS A 83 9.14 34.79 4.46
CA LYS A 83 7.78 34.42 4.90
C LYS A 83 7.02 33.87 3.69
N PRO A 84 7.35 32.64 3.23
CA PRO A 84 6.75 32.09 2.03
C PRO A 84 5.25 31.86 2.23
N SER A 85 4.41 32.66 1.56
CA SER A 85 2.95 32.48 1.56
C SER A 85 2.52 31.14 0.93
N PHE A 86 3.42 30.47 0.22
CA PHE A 86 3.20 29.16 -0.39
C PHE A 86 3.40 27.99 0.59
N PHE A 87 4.08 28.19 1.73
CA PHE A 87 4.41 27.09 2.63
C PHE A 87 3.18 26.71 3.48
N LYS A 88 2.70 25.48 3.29
CA LYS A 88 1.55 24.90 3.99
C LYS A 88 1.96 23.76 4.93
N GLY A 89 3.20 23.80 5.42
CA GLY A 89 3.82 22.70 6.17
C GLY A 89 4.43 21.63 5.26
N VAL A 90 4.91 20.54 5.86
CA VAL A 90 5.50 19.41 5.11
C VAL A 90 4.46 18.54 4.39
N ASN A 91 3.18 18.65 4.76
CA ASN A 91 2.05 17.98 4.09
C ASN A 91 2.25 16.47 3.86
N THR A 92 2.75 15.76 4.87
CA THR A 92 3.03 14.32 4.81
C THR A 92 1.75 13.49 4.70
N LEU A 93 1.84 12.36 3.99
CA LEU A 93 0.74 11.42 3.82
C LEU A 93 0.66 10.35 4.90
N SER A 94 -0.54 9.81 5.09
CA SER A 94 -0.78 8.53 5.78
C SER A 94 -1.54 7.59 4.85
N PHE A 95 -1.10 6.35 4.77
CA PHE A 95 -1.63 5.34 3.87
C PHE A 95 -2.63 4.43 4.57
N ASN A 96 -3.63 3.98 3.83
CA ASN A 96 -4.53 2.94 4.28
C ASN A 96 -3.84 1.58 4.09
N ASN A 97 -3.99 0.67 5.04
CA ASN A 97 -3.43 -0.68 4.98
C ASN A 97 -4.37 -1.76 5.54
N SER A 98 -5.64 -1.43 5.71
CA SER A 98 -6.63 -2.28 6.39
C SER A 98 -6.92 -3.55 5.60
N ALA A 99 -7.05 -3.46 4.28
CA ALA A 99 -7.28 -4.61 3.42
C ALA A 99 -6.06 -5.55 3.46
N TYR A 100 -4.86 -4.99 3.35
CA TYR A 100 -3.61 -5.75 3.44
C TYR A 100 -3.43 -6.44 4.80
N GLN A 101 -3.63 -5.72 5.91
CA GLN A 101 -3.55 -6.28 7.25
C GLN A 101 -4.58 -7.39 7.48
N THR A 102 -5.80 -7.21 6.98
CA THR A 102 -6.84 -8.25 7.02
C THR A 102 -6.41 -9.49 6.24
N GLY A 103 -5.81 -9.31 5.07
CA GLY A 103 -5.27 -10.41 4.26
C GLY A 103 -4.17 -11.20 4.97
N ILE A 104 -3.28 -10.53 5.72
CA ILE A 104 -2.27 -11.19 6.57
C ILE A 104 -2.96 -11.96 7.70
N GLN A 105 -3.82 -11.29 8.47
CA GLN A 105 -4.43 -11.85 9.69
C GLN A 105 -5.32 -13.06 9.39
N THR A 106 -6.02 -13.05 8.26
CA THR A 106 -6.87 -14.15 7.81
C THR A 106 -6.11 -15.27 7.11
N GLY A 107 -4.83 -15.07 6.80
CA GLY A 107 -4.01 -16.00 6.01
C GLY A 107 -4.38 -16.07 4.53
N LEU A 108 -5.34 -15.26 4.07
CA LEU A 108 -5.80 -15.26 2.67
C LEU A 108 -4.74 -14.77 1.68
N LEU A 109 -3.74 -13.99 2.14
CA LEU A 109 -2.58 -13.67 1.28
C LEU A 109 -1.77 -14.91 0.91
N ASN A 110 -1.71 -15.92 1.78
CA ASN A 110 -0.92 -17.14 1.54
C ASN A 110 -1.52 -18.04 0.45
N THR A 111 -2.78 -17.80 0.07
CA THR A 111 -3.45 -18.52 -1.02
C THR A 111 -3.26 -17.84 -2.38
N MET A 112 -2.62 -16.66 -2.42
CA MET A 112 -2.32 -15.95 -3.65
C MET A 112 -1.04 -16.48 -4.30
N GLU A 113 -0.90 -16.25 -5.60
CA GLU A 113 0.34 -16.50 -6.32
C GLU A 113 1.49 -15.68 -5.73
N LEU A 114 2.67 -16.30 -5.60
CA LEU A 114 3.83 -15.69 -4.96
C LEU A 114 4.18 -14.32 -5.53
N GLU A 115 4.11 -14.16 -6.85
CA GLU A 115 4.39 -12.90 -7.54
C GLU A 115 3.45 -11.78 -7.11
N LYS A 116 2.13 -12.06 -6.99
CA LYS A 116 1.13 -11.11 -6.49
C LYS A 116 1.43 -10.71 -5.05
N VAL A 117 1.75 -11.69 -4.19
CA VAL A 117 2.10 -11.44 -2.79
C VAL A 117 3.34 -10.55 -2.67
N GLN A 118 4.38 -10.82 -3.48
CA GLN A 118 5.60 -10.03 -3.49
C GLN A 118 5.35 -8.59 -3.96
N ALA A 119 4.60 -8.41 -5.05
CA ALA A 119 4.25 -7.08 -5.57
C ALA A 119 3.46 -6.26 -4.54
N ILE A 120 2.43 -6.86 -3.94
CA ILE A 120 1.63 -6.26 -2.86
C ILE A 120 2.54 -5.87 -1.68
N ASN A 121 3.36 -6.80 -1.19
CA ASN A 121 4.26 -6.55 -0.06
C ASN A 121 5.23 -5.40 -0.33
N ASP A 122 5.77 -5.28 -1.55
CA ASP A 122 6.70 -4.23 -1.90
C ASP A 122 6.03 -2.84 -1.85
N VAL A 123 4.77 -2.72 -2.31
CA VAL A 123 3.99 -1.47 -2.18
C VAL A 123 3.81 -1.07 -0.72
N TYR A 124 3.33 -1.98 0.12
CA TYR A 124 3.11 -1.66 1.55
C TYR A 124 4.41 -1.43 2.33
N THR A 125 5.51 -2.07 1.91
CA THR A 125 6.84 -1.82 2.48
C THR A 125 7.34 -0.42 2.14
N LYS A 126 7.19 0.02 0.88
CA LYS A 126 7.56 1.37 0.46
C LYS A 126 6.67 2.44 1.10
N GLN A 127 5.37 2.18 1.24
CA GLN A 127 4.44 3.06 1.99
C GLN A 127 4.89 3.24 3.44
N ARG A 128 5.22 2.14 4.14
CA ARG A 128 5.74 2.21 5.51
C ARG A 128 7.05 2.99 5.59
N SER A 129 7.98 2.73 4.68
CA SER A 129 9.26 3.48 4.63
C SER A 129 9.04 4.97 4.39
N TYR A 130 8.04 5.34 3.59
CA TYR A 130 7.63 6.74 3.42
C TYR A 130 7.11 7.33 4.73
N GLU A 131 6.18 6.64 5.43
CA GLU A 131 5.61 7.12 6.69
C GLU A 131 6.67 7.28 7.79
N GLU A 132 7.59 6.32 7.89
CA GLU A 132 8.74 6.39 8.80
C GLU A 132 9.60 7.62 8.50
N PHE A 133 9.90 7.86 7.22
CA PHE A 133 10.65 9.04 6.80
C PHE A 133 9.88 10.34 7.09
N ALA A 134 8.60 10.40 6.76
CA ALA A 134 7.71 11.52 7.04
C ALA A 134 7.67 11.88 8.53
N ASN A 135 7.63 10.89 9.41
CA ASN A 135 7.68 11.10 10.86
C ASN A 135 9.02 11.67 11.33
N VAL A 136 10.14 11.20 10.77
CA VAL A 136 11.47 11.76 11.03
C VAL A 136 11.55 13.22 10.55
N LEU A 137 11.00 13.51 9.37
CA LEU A 137 10.94 14.88 8.85
C LEU A 137 10.13 15.81 9.74
N LEU A 138 8.94 15.38 10.16
CA LEU A 138 8.09 16.16 11.03
C LEU A 138 8.78 16.42 12.38
N SER A 139 9.41 15.40 12.95
CA SER A 139 10.18 15.52 14.19
C SER A 139 11.33 16.51 14.04
N GLY A 140 12.09 16.39 12.94
CA GLY A 140 13.18 17.32 12.60
C GLY A 140 12.69 18.76 12.54
N LEU A 141 11.58 19.00 11.83
CA LEU A 141 10.99 20.34 11.70
C LEU A 141 10.52 20.90 13.05
N ILE A 142 9.85 20.09 13.88
CA ILE A 142 9.37 20.52 15.21
C ILE A 142 10.54 20.93 16.12
N THR A 143 11.68 20.24 16.02
CA THR A 143 12.87 20.54 16.83
C THR A 143 13.69 21.73 16.34
N MET A 144 13.36 22.30 15.17
CA MET A 144 14.06 23.48 14.68
C MET A 144 13.68 24.74 15.46
N ASP A 145 14.68 25.61 15.64
CA ASP A 145 14.47 26.93 16.20
C ASP A 145 14.00 27.88 15.10
N PHE A 146 12.82 28.47 15.29
CA PHE A 146 12.16 29.37 14.34
C PHE A 146 12.23 30.81 14.87
N ASP A 147 13.43 31.39 14.87
CA ASP A 147 13.59 32.83 15.07
C ASP A 147 13.49 33.59 13.73
N GLU A 148 13.36 34.92 13.79
CA GLU A 148 13.30 35.77 12.59
C GLU A 148 14.68 36.02 11.96
N SER A 149 15.73 35.27 12.34
CA SER A 149 17.07 35.45 11.79
C SER A 149 17.21 34.83 10.40
N GLU A 150 18.05 35.46 9.57
CA GLU A 150 18.44 34.95 8.25
C GLU A 150 19.03 33.53 8.34
N LYS A 151 19.78 33.25 9.43
CA LYS A 151 20.40 31.96 9.67
C LYS A 151 19.37 30.85 9.90
N SER A 152 18.28 31.14 10.60
CA SER A 152 17.20 30.16 10.83
C SER A 152 16.40 29.93 9.56
N ALA A 153 16.10 30.99 8.80
CA ALA A 153 15.48 30.86 7.49
C ALA A 153 16.31 29.99 6.52
N GLN A 154 17.63 30.18 6.48
CA GLN A 154 18.53 29.37 5.66
C GLN A 154 18.57 27.90 6.12
N LYS A 155 18.56 27.64 7.43
CA LYS A 155 18.48 26.25 7.96
C LYS A 155 17.20 25.56 7.54
N ILE A 156 16.06 26.23 7.67
CA ILE A 156 14.75 25.70 7.28
C ILE A 156 14.72 25.41 5.79
N ALA A 157 15.18 26.33 4.96
CA ALA A 157 15.21 26.11 3.52
C ALA A 157 16.17 24.99 3.12
N THR A 158 17.33 24.88 3.78
CA THR A 158 18.28 23.77 3.56
C THR A 158 17.63 22.44 3.90
N PHE A 159 16.98 22.37 5.06
CA PHE A 159 16.25 21.19 5.49
C PHE A 159 15.16 20.81 4.49
N LEU A 160 14.26 21.74 4.16
CA LEU A 160 13.18 21.49 3.22
C LEU A 160 13.70 21.11 1.83
N SER A 161 14.77 21.73 1.34
CA SER A 161 15.35 21.40 0.03
C SER A 161 15.84 19.95 -0.03
N ILE A 162 16.49 19.46 1.04
CA ILE A 162 16.98 18.08 1.11
C ILE A 162 15.80 17.14 1.29
N SER A 163 15.01 17.37 2.34
CA SER A 163 13.90 16.50 2.73
C SER A 163 12.83 16.37 1.65
N MET A 164 12.48 17.46 0.96
CA MET A 164 11.49 17.41 -0.13
C MET A 164 12.05 16.76 -1.39
N THR A 165 13.37 16.78 -1.60
CA THR A 165 13.98 15.99 -2.70
C THR A 165 13.76 14.50 -2.44
N ASP A 166 14.04 14.04 -1.23
CA ASP A 166 13.85 12.63 -0.86
C ASP A 166 12.38 12.22 -0.84
N ILE A 167 11.47 13.09 -0.37
CA ILE A 167 10.02 12.85 -0.44
C ILE A 167 9.57 12.64 -1.89
N VAL A 168 9.94 13.55 -2.80
CA VAL A 168 9.55 13.44 -4.21
C VAL A 168 10.10 12.16 -4.84
N ILE A 169 11.35 11.80 -4.56
CA ILE A 169 11.94 10.56 -5.07
C ILE A 169 11.16 9.34 -4.56
N LYS A 170 10.84 9.30 -3.26
CA LYS A 170 10.06 8.20 -2.67
C LYS A 170 8.65 8.12 -3.25
N GLU A 171 7.99 9.26 -3.48
CA GLU A 171 6.67 9.32 -4.10
C GLU A 171 6.69 8.81 -5.54
N GLU A 172 7.67 9.23 -6.35
CA GLU A 172 7.81 8.75 -7.73
C GLU A 172 8.12 7.25 -7.79
N GLN A 173 9.01 6.75 -6.93
CA GLN A 173 9.30 5.31 -6.81
C GLN A 173 8.07 4.51 -6.35
N LEU A 174 7.29 5.07 -5.43
CA LEU A 174 6.07 4.43 -4.95
C LEU A 174 4.99 4.39 -6.04
N LEU A 175 4.80 5.47 -6.80
CA LEU A 175 3.89 5.50 -7.95
C LEU A 175 4.27 4.46 -9.01
N GLN A 176 5.54 4.39 -9.40
CA GLN A 176 6.04 3.37 -10.33
C GLN A 176 5.77 1.95 -9.81
N ASN A 177 5.95 1.73 -8.51
CA ASN A 177 5.71 0.42 -7.91
C ASN A 177 4.23 0.06 -7.84
N ILE A 178 3.37 1.05 -7.59
CA ILE A 178 1.93 0.90 -7.60
C ILE A 178 1.48 0.50 -9.00
N ASP A 179 1.93 1.22 -10.04
CA ASP A 179 1.56 0.93 -11.43
C ASP A 179 1.99 -0.49 -11.84
N HIS A 180 3.21 -0.89 -11.48
CA HIS A 180 3.69 -2.25 -11.70
C HIS A 180 2.84 -3.29 -10.95
N THR A 181 2.53 -3.05 -9.68
CA THR A 181 1.73 -3.96 -8.86
C THR A 181 0.32 -4.12 -9.41
N LEU A 182 -0.34 -3.02 -9.81
CA LEU A 182 -1.65 -3.05 -10.43
C LEU A 182 -1.64 -3.87 -11.73
N SER A 183 -0.58 -3.79 -12.55
CA SER A 183 -0.45 -4.61 -13.77
C SER A 183 -0.32 -6.12 -13.52
N ILE A 184 0.03 -6.53 -12.30
CA ILE A 184 0.17 -7.94 -11.90
C ILE A 184 -1.12 -8.47 -11.27
N ILE A 185 -1.85 -7.63 -10.54
CA ILE A 185 -3.01 -8.05 -9.73
C ILE A 185 -4.37 -7.80 -10.38
N GLU A 186 -4.43 -6.96 -11.41
CA GLU A 186 -5.62 -6.71 -12.26
C GLU A 186 -5.65 -7.62 -13.51
#